data_AF-A0A7J2IPE5-F1
#
_entry.id   AF-A0A7J2IPE5-F1
#
_cell.length_a   1.000
_cell.length_b   1.000
_cell.length_c   1.000
_cell.angle_alpha   90.00
_cell.angle_beta   90.00
_cell.angle_gamma   90.00
#
_symmetry.space_group_name_H-M   'P 1'
#
loop_
_entity.id
_entity.type
_entity.pdbx_description
1 polymer ?
#
loop_
_entity_poly.entity_id
_entity_poly.type
_entity_poly.pdbx_seq_one_letter_code
_entity_poly.pdbx_strand_id
1 'polypeptide(L)'
;LLRQKEEGVKRKRVGLELFGRRVPRHGYEILKGNEKIGYVTSGAFSPILEKGIGLGLVNSEYTQTGEVVQINIRGKFVDAKIVKWPFYDTEKYGYTRKEST
;
A
#
# COMPACT_ATOMS: atom_id res chain seq x y z
N LEU A 1 -19.64 -16.61 0.30
CA LEU A 1 -18.60 -16.19 1.26
C LEU A 1 -17.76 -17.38 1.76
N LEU A 2 -18.38 -18.46 2.26
CA LEU A 2 -17.68 -19.69 2.69
C LEU A 2 -16.69 -20.21 1.63
N ARG A 3 -17.15 -20.35 0.38
CA ARG A 3 -16.34 -20.78 -0.76
C ARG A 3 -15.08 -19.93 -1.02
N GLN A 4 -15.15 -18.60 -0.89
CA GLN A 4 -13.99 -17.71 -1.05
C GLN A 4 -13.01 -17.80 0.12
N LYS A 5 -13.50 -18.15 1.32
CA LYS A 5 -12.65 -18.39 2.49
C LYS A 5 -11.89 -19.71 2.35
N GLU A 6 -12.52 -20.72 1.74
CA GLU A 6 -11.94 -22.04 1.49
C GLU A 6 -10.98 -22.06 0.29
N GLU A 7 -11.35 -21.46 -0.84
CA GLU A 7 -10.54 -21.43 -2.07
C GLU A 7 -9.45 -20.34 -2.04
N GLY A 8 -9.55 -19.38 -1.12
CA GLY A 8 -8.67 -18.22 -1.06
C GLY A 8 -9.02 -17.13 -2.08
N VAL A 9 -8.53 -15.92 -1.84
CA VAL A 9 -8.76 -14.77 -2.73
C VAL A 9 -7.57 -14.55 -3.65
N LYS A 10 -7.83 -14.39 -4.94
CA LYS A 10 -6.81 -14.12 -5.97
C LYS A 10 -6.11 -12.78 -5.78
N ARG A 11 -6.77 -11.82 -5.12
CA ARG A 11 -6.25 -10.47 -4.89
C ARG A 11 -6.49 -10.07 -3.44
N LYS A 12 -5.53 -9.34 -2.87
CA LYS A 12 -5.62 -8.80 -1.52
C LYS A 12 -5.34 -7.30 -1.52
N ARG A 13 -5.90 -6.62 -0.52
CA ARG A 13 -5.65 -5.21 -0.26
C ARG A 13 -4.34 -5.07 0.50
N VAL A 14 -3.47 -4.18 0.03
CA VAL A 14 -2.20 -3.84 0.67
C VAL A 14 -2.10 -2.34 0.92
N GLY A 15 -1.35 -1.95 1.94
CA GLY A 15 -0.89 -0.57 2.12
C GLY A 15 0.35 -0.33 1.28
N LEU A 16 0.46 0.86 0.71
CA LEU A 16 1.59 1.30 -0.10
C LEU A 16 2.13 2.60 0.49
N GLU A 17 3.44 2.65 0.70
CA GLU A 17 4.17 3.85 1.08
C GLU A 17 5.18 4.17 -0.02
N LEU A 18 5.06 5.33 -0.66
CA LEU A 18 5.95 5.72 -1.75
C LEU A 18 7.26 6.30 -1.18
N PHE A 19 8.35 6.01 -1.87
CA PHE A 19 9.63 6.68 -1.62
C PHE A 19 9.59 8.07 -2.26
N GLY A 20 9.17 9.06 -1.48
CA GLY A 20 9.19 10.48 -1.83
C GLY A 20 7.85 11.20 -1.72
N ARG A 21 7.78 12.41 -2.29
CA ARG A 21 6.62 13.33 -2.18
C ARG A 21 5.50 13.08 -3.20
N ARG A 22 5.67 12.16 -4.15
CA ARG A 22 4.61 11.88 -5.12
C ARG A 22 3.49 11.09 -4.47
N VAL A 23 2.26 11.37 -4.89
CA VAL A 23 1.06 10.75 -4.34
C VAL A 23 0.49 9.76 -5.36
N PRO A 24 0.28 8.49 -4.98
CA PRO A 24 -0.38 7.53 -5.86
C PRO A 24 -1.85 7.93 -6.01
N ARG A 25 -2.42 7.80 -7.21
CA ARG A 25 -3.85 8.07 -7.46
C ARG A 25 -4.53 6.81 -7.96
N HIS A 26 -5.85 6.80 -7.84
CA HIS A 26 -6.70 5.72 -8.33
C HIS A 26 -6.34 5.33 -9.77
N GLY A 27 -6.21 4.03 -10.03
CA GLY A 27 -5.96 3.45 -11.35
C GLY A 27 -4.49 3.34 -11.74
N TYR A 28 -3.55 3.87 -10.94
CA TYR A 28 -2.12 3.67 -11.23
C TYR A 28 -1.71 2.21 -11.07
N GLU A 29 -0.86 1.75 -11.97
CA GLU A 29 -0.42 0.35 -12.00
C GLU A 29 0.64 0.10 -10.95
N ILE A 30 0.55 -1.06 -10.29
CA ILE A 30 1.56 -1.56 -9.38
C ILE A 30 2.31 -2.67 -10.10
N LEU A 31 3.63 -2.57 -10.09
CA LEU A 31 4.55 -3.43 -10.82
C LEU A 31 5.58 -4.04 -9.89
N LYS A 32 6.00 -5.26 -10.20
CA LYS A 32 7.17 -5.91 -9.62
C LYS A 32 8.13 -6.23 -10.77
N GLY A 33 9.22 -5.47 -10.88
CA GLY A 33 10.05 -5.49 -12.08
C GLY A 33 9.21 -5.09 -13.30
N ASN A 34 9.11 -5.99 -14.28
CA ASN A 34 8.31 -5.75 -15.50
C ASN A 34 6.88 -6.31 -15.43
N GLU A 35 6.50 -6.99 -14.33
CA GLU A 35 5.18 -7.61 -14.20
C GLU A 35 4.19 -6.68 -13.52
N LYS A 36 3.00 -6.52 -14.10
CA LYS A 36 1.88 -5.82 -13.47
C LYS A 36 1.19 -6.73 -12.44
N ILE A 37 1.38 -6.42 -11.18
CA ILE A 37 0.87 -7.20 -10.05
C ILE A 37 -0.47 -6.67 -9.50
N GLY A 38 -0.87 -5.45 -9.89
CA GLY A 38 -2.07 -4.83 -9.36
C GLY A 38 -2.28 -3.38 -9.75
N TYR A 39 -3.10 -2.68 -8.97
CA TYR A 39 -3.40 -1.26 -9.15
C TYR A 39 -3.74 -0.55 -7.84
N VAL A 40 -3.52 0.76 -7.82
CA VAL A 40 -3.87 1.65 -6.70
C VAL A 40 -5.38 1.89 -6.70
N THR A 41 -6.02 1.66 -5.56
CA THR A 41 -7.45 1.94 -5.36
C THR A 41 -7.66 3.36 -4.85
N SER A 42 -6.90 3.79 -3.85
CA SER A 42 -6.94 5.13 -3.28
C SER A 42 -5.55 5.58 -2.84
N GLY A 43 -5.32 6.88 -2.80
CA GLY A 43 -4.04 7.42 -2.34
C GLY A 43 -4.12 8.90 -1.99
N ALA A 44 -3.27 9.29 -1.05
CA ALA A 44 -3.21 10.62 -0.47
C ALA A 44 -1.79 10.93 0.02
N PHE A 45 -1.49 12.21 0.24
CA PHE A 45 -0.28 12.59 0.97
C PHE A 45 -0.54 12.46 2.47
N SER A 46 0.37 11.82 3.21
CA SER A 46 0.31 11.76 4.67
C SER A 46 1.17 12.87 5.27
N PRO A 47 0.59 13.86 5.99
CA PRO A 47 1.36 14.87 6.69
C PRO A 47 2.20 14.30 7.83
N ILE A 48 1.76 13.19 8.44
CA ILE A 48 2.46 12.55 9.57
C ILE A 48 3.74 11.84 9.10
N LEU A 49 3.67 11.18 7.94
CA LEU A 49 4.80 10.43 7.38
C LEU A 49 5.61 11.24 6.36
N GLU A 50 5.11 12.42 5.98
CA GLU A 50 5.63 13.29 4.91
C GLU A 50 5.86 12.57 3.56
N LYS A 51 5.04 11.54 3.29
CA LYS A 51 5.15 10.66 2.13
C LYS A 51 3.80 10.46 1.45
N GLY A 52 3.83 10.10 0.17
CA GLY A 52 2.65 9.57 -0.51
C GLY A 52 2.29 8.19 0.03
N ILE A 53 1.06 8.02 0.48
CA ILE A 53 0.52 6.73 0.91
C ILE A 53 -0.69 6.36 0.06
N GLY A 54 -0.98 5.06 -0.01
CA GLY A 54 -2.16 4.59 -0.71
C GLY A 54 -2.52 3.16 -0.39
N LEU A 55 -3.68 2.76 -0.88
CA LEU A 55 -4.13 1.38 -0.87
C LEU A 55 -4.01 0.83 -2.29
N GLY A 56 -3.54 -0.42 -2.36
CA GLY A 56 -3.44 -1.18 -3.59
C GLY A 56 -4.25 -2.46 -3.52
N LEU A 57 -4.76 -2.90 -4.65
CA LEU A 57 -5.24 -4.26 -4.83
C LEU A 57 -4.21 -5.01 -5.68
N VAL A 58 -3.56 -6.00 -5.09
CA VAL A 58 -2.48 -6.77 -5.71
C VAL A 58 -2.80 -8.26 -5.68
N ASN A 59 -2.18 -9.04 -6.56
CA ASN A 59 -2.27 -10.49 -6.53
C ASN A 59 -1.80 -11.04 -5.19
N SER A 60 -2.44 -12.11 -4.70
CA SER A 60 -2.20 -12.66 -3.35
C SER A 60 -0.75 -13.06 -3.07
N GLU A 61 0.00 -13.39 -4.12
CA GLU A 61 1.41 -13.76 -4.09
C GLU A 61 2.32 -12.57 -3.71
N TYR A 62 1.92 -11.35 -4.08
CA TYR A 62 2.70 -10.13 -3.88
C TYR A 62 2.15 -9.29 -2.73
N THR A 63 1.99 -9.91 -1.56
CA THR A 63 1.37 -9.27 -0.38
C THR A 63 2.32 -9.16 0.80
N GLN A 64 3.60 -9.47 0.60
CA GLN A 64 4.57 -9.50 1.67
C GLN A 64 4.86 -8.08 2.18
N THR A 65 4.69 -7.89 3.49
CA THR A 65 5.01 -6.62 4.12
C THR A 65 6.52 -6.41 4.08
N GLY A 66 6.94 -5.20 3.71
CA GLY A 66 8.35 -4.85 3.55
C GLY A 66 8.84 -4.89 2.11
N GLU A 67 8.08 -5.51 1.21
CA GLU A 67 8.45 -5.71 -0.17
C GLU A 67 8.42 -4.39 -0.97
N VAL A 68 9.44 -4.18 -1.82
CA VAL A 68 9.51 -3.02 -2.71
C VAL A 68 8.84 -3.34 -4.05
N VAL A 69 7.98 -2.43 -4.48
CA VAL A 69 7.21 -2.47 -5.73
C VAL A 69 7.34 -1.13 -6.45
N GLN A 70 6.96 -1.07 -7.72
CA GLN A 70 7.00 0.15 -8.53
C GLN A 70 5.59 0.59 -8.90
N ILE A 71 5.33 1.89 -8.79
CA ILE A 71 4.06 2.47 -9.21
C ILE A 71 4.30 3.28 -10.48
N ASN A 72 3.55 2.97 -11.53
CA ASN A 72 3.58 3.72 -12.77
C ASN A 72 2.71 4.99 -12.64
N ILE A 73 3.37 6.13 -12.42
CA ILE A 73 2.73 7.44 -12.34
C ILE A 73 2.95 8.16 -13.67
N ARG A 74 2.00 8.01 -14.60
CA ARG A 74 2.01 8.67 -15.92
C ARG A 74 3.33 8.43 -16.69
N GLY A 75 3.80 7.19 -16.72
CA GLY A 75 5.03 6.78 -17.39
C GLY A 75 6.31 6.94 -16.56
N LYS A 76 6.21 7.45 -15.32
CA LYS A 76 7.32 7.50 -14.38
C LYS A 76 7.15 6.44 -13.31
N PHE A 77 8.08 5.50 -13.24
CA PHE A 77 8.14 4.51 -12.18
C PHE A 77 8.65 5.14 -10.90
N VAL A 78 7.93 4.90 -9.81
CA VAL A 78 8.27 5.37 -8.47
C VAL A 78 8.25 4.19 -7.55
N ASP A 79 9.34 3.98 -6.82
CA ASP A 79 9.41 2.90 -5.85
C ASP A 79 8.43 3.17 -4.70
N ALA A 80 7.80 2.10 -4.24
CA ALA A 80 6.92 2.07 -3.09
C ALA A 80 7.18 0.80 -2.28
N LYS A 81 6.87 0.84 -1.00
CA LYS A 81 6.98 -0.28 -0.07
C LYS A 81 5.59 -0.76 0.30
N ILE A 82 5.39 -2.08 0.28
CA ILE A 82 4.20 -2.70 0.84
C ILE A 82 4.29 -2.60 2.36
N VAL A 83 3.30 -1.96 2.98
CA VAL A 83 3.24 -1.74 4.42
C VAL A 83 1.95 -2.29 5.01
N LYS A 84 2.02 -2.68 6.28
CA LYS A 84 0.84 -3.08 7.04
C LYS A 84 0.01 -1.85 7.38
N TRP A 85 -1.30 -2.04 7.47
CA TRP A 85 -2.21 -1.02 7.97
C TRP A 85 -2.37 -1.17 9.50
N PRO A 86 -2.48 -0.08 10.28
CA PRO A 86 -2.47 1.34 9.89
C PRO A 86 -1.07 1.87 9.53
N PHE A 87 -1.01 2.98 8.78
CA PHE A 87 0.23 3.58 8.29
C PHE A 87 1.03 4.34 9.36
N TYR A 88 0.36 4.78 10.42
CA TYR A 88 0.98 5.56 11.49
C TYR A 88 1.36 4.67 12.68
N ASP A 89 2.27 5.16 13.50
CA ASP A 89 2.62 4.53 14.77
C ASP A 89 1.42 4.55 15.73
N THR A 90 0.88 3.38 16.04
CA THR A 90 -0.28 3.20 16.91
C THR A 90 0.01 3.46 18.38
N GLU A 91 1.28 3.48 18.80
CA GLU A 91 1.64 3.85 20.17
C GLU A 91 1.62 5.36 20.37
N LYS A 92 1.94 6.12 19.32
CA LYS A 92 1.98 7.60 19.34
C LYS A 92 0.66 8.25 18.88
N TYR A 93 -0.03 7.65 17.91
CA TYR A 93 -1.24 8.20 17.28
C TYR A 93 -2.41 7.22 17.30
N GLY A 94 -3.62 7.73 17.07
CA GLY A 94 -4.85 6.93 17.04
C GLY A 94 -5.47 6.71 18.42
N TYR A 95 -6.58 5.96 18.46
CA TYR A 95 -7.35 5.73 19.67
C TYR A 95 -6.67 4.78 20.68
N THR A 96 -5.71 3.97 20.22
CA THR A 96 -4.93 3.03 21.03
C THR A 96 -3.59 3.58 21.49
N ARG A 97 -3.34 4.89 21.31
CA ARG A 97 -2.07 5.51 21.72
C ARG A 97 -1.83 5.30 23.21
N LYS A 98 -0.57 5.11 23.60
CA LYS A 98 -0.22 5.10 25.02
C LYS A 98 -0.34 6.53 25.54
N GLU A 99 -1.13 6.73 26.59
CA GLU A 99 -1.09 8.00 27.30
C GLU A 99 0.32 8.18 27.85
N SER A 100 0.94 9.32 27.53
CA SER A 100 2.19 9.74 28.14
C SER A 100 1.94 9.91 29.63
N THR A 101 2.36 8.94 30.44
CA THR A 101 2.67 9.17 31.85
C THR A 101 3.87 10.10 31.94
#